data_AF-A0A9W7DJ92-F1
#
_entry.id   AF-A0A9W7DJ92-F1
#
_cell.length_a   1.000
_cell.length_b   1.000
_cell.length_c   1.000
_cell.angle_alpha   90.00
_cell.angle_beta   90.00
_cell.angle_gamma   90.00
#
_symmetry.space_group_name_H-M   'P 1'
#
loop_
_entity.id
_entity.type
_entity.pdbx_description
1 polymer ?
#
loop_
_entity_poly.entity_id
_entity_poly.type
_entity_poly.pdbx_seq_one_letter_code
_entity_poly.pdbx_strand_id
1 'polypeptide(L)'
;MEIDSTRISETSLTFSDYYSYDAEAKSKLFDFLVSIKQIKTVETATSIGRMLILLCRDDSDSERIVRSKVIEALVNVVKVNTDTESNLQGLVITLIRYCMESHKVLESYMNEYVTRLLGNNRKDLTTVVKEYTPHVMRSSAVFTKTLSDASILYKCASPLKNLAIVGLDPEQKKLIDSDTPMSDSDNQPFDSGYSTGIMQFLLSELMIVGKKDLTVSPEPSKDDDENKNETLGSQKNVRKKKETSPIFKNKDYAYAVFLLQTIAELLFSYKQAKTEFLTFSKKSSNPFELGKPRSTALNLLIHQFVPSDPFKSDKSFEATRRRVLSMVSGVCIFALVSTTPVKGIDHSDSKLVDPDMTFVRKFTVDILIKMIKESSTTSKPAAVRYGRIVDILNLVCKLLGEKYDYDVTSIVDKKITVHDPYFFAVELLDKKFPSVLSSILADLDVNFPYTEKVSSHIMKCMSSLCAIRVENRDLFKDGHQSG
;
A
#
# COMPACT_ATOMS: atom_id res chain seq x y z
N MET A 1 -21.13 20.94 43.89
CA MET A 1 -19.75 20.44 43.69
C MET A 1 -19.26 21.11 42.43
N GLU A 2 -18.72 22.31 42.59
CA GLU A 2 -18.29 23.17 41.48
C GLU A 2 -17.13 22.49 40.76
N ILE A 3 -17.27 22.33 39.45
CA ILE A 3 -16.18 21.88 38.58
C ILE A 3 -15.26 23.09 38.43
N ASP A 4 -14.26 23.12 39.30
CA ASP A 4 -13.21 24.14 39.30
C ASP A 4 -12.42 24.00 37.99
N SER A 5 -12.81 24.76 36.98
CA SER A 5 -12.16 24.84 35.66
C SER A 5 -10.86 25.63 35.79
N THR A 6 -9.92 25.08 36.56
CA THR A 6 -8.58 25.63 36.67
C THR A 6 -7.87 25.41 35.34
N ARG A 7 -7.88 26.43 34.48
CA ARG A 7 -6.91 26.58 33.38
C ARG A 7 -5.53 26.53 34.03
N ILE A 8 -4.82 25.43 33.84
CA ILE A 8 -3.43 25.30 34.25
C ILE A 8 -2.66 26.39 33.50
N SER A 9 -2.07 27.33 34.23
CA SER A 9 -1.22 28.35 33.64
C SER A 9 0.01 27.69 33.05
N GLU A 10 0.30 27.97 31.77
CA GLU A 10 1.44 27.42 31.00
C GLU A 10 2.79 27.55 31.72
N THR A 11 2.88 28.53 32.63
CA THR A 11 4.07 28.87 33.42
C THR A 11 4.44 27.88 34.53
N SER A 12 3.66 26.82 34.79
CA SER A 12 3.87 25.90 35.93
C SER A 12 4.52 24.56 35.60
N LEU A 13 4.80 24.27 34.32
CA LEU A 13 5.36 23.00 33.86
C LEU A 13 6.82 23.18 33.40
N THR A 14 7.77 22.95 34.29
CA THR A 14 9.21 22.86 33.95
C THR A 14 9.56 21.44 33.56
N PHE A 15 9.85 21.19 32.29
CA PHE A 15 10.39 19.92 31.80
C PHE A 15 11.92 19.94 31.88
N SER A 16 12.55 18.77 32.04
CA SER A 16 14.02 18.65 32.05
C SER A 16 14.60 19.08 30.70
N ASP A 17 15.77 19.72 30.73
CA ASP A 17 16.55 20.06 29.53
C ASP A 17 16.72 18.82 28.65
N TYR A 18 16.18 18.86 27.44
CA TYR A 18 16.40 17.81 26.45
C TYR A 18 17.59 18.19 25.58
N TYR A 19 18.44 17.22 25.28
CA TYR A 19 19.56 17.42 24.37
C TYR A 19 18.98 17.62 22.95
N SER A 20 18.99 18.85 22.45
CA SER A 20 18.66 19.17 21.07
C SER A 20 19.93 19.23 20.24
N TYR A 21 19.89 18.67 19.02
CA TYR A 21 20.96 18.87 18.06
C TYR A 21 20.95 20.31 17.57
N ASP A 22 22.13 20.86 17.29
CA ASP A 22 22.26 22.14 16.60
C ASP A 22 21.50 22.10 15.27
N ALA A 23 20.56 23.04 15.11
CA ALA A 23 19.69 23.11 13.94
C ALA A 23 20.48 23.38 12.65
N GLU A 24 21.56 24.14 12.74
CA GLU A 24 22.41 24.45 11.59
C GLU A 24 23.19 23.21 11.13
N ALA A 25 23.82 22.48 12.07
CA ALA A 25 24.46 21.21 11.78
C ALA A 25 23.47 20.17 11.19
N LYS A 26 22.24 20.11 11.72
CA LYS A 26 21.18 19.23 11.20
C LYS A 26 20.85 19.55 9.74
N SER A 27 20.67 20.84 9.42
CA SER A 27 20.37 21.27 8.05
C SER A 27 21.51 20.96 7.10
N LYS A 28 22.77 21.28 7.47
CA LYS A 28 23.94 20.99 6.64
C LYS A 28 24.10 19.49 6.36
N LEU A 29 23.85 18.65 7.37
CA LEU A 29 23.88 17.20 7.20
C LEU A 29 22.78 16.73 6.24
N PHE A 30 21.56 17.25 6.39
CA PHE A 30 20.45 16.90 5.51
C PHE A 30 20.73 17.30 4.06
N ASP A 31 21.23 18.52 3.84
CA ASP A 31 21.62 19.03 2.52
C ASP A 31 22.67 18.13 1.85
N PHE A 32 23.67 17.70 2.64
CA PHE A 32 24.67 16.76 2.17
C PHE A 32 24.04 15.41 1.78
N LEU A 33 23.18 14.83 2.63
CA LEU A 33 22.56 13.52 2.36
C LEU A 33 21.69 13.53 1.11
N VAL A 34 20.88 14.58 0.91
CA VAL A 34 20.00 14.73 -0.26
C VAL A 34 20.79 14.96 -1.55
N SER A 35 22.01 15.52 -1.45
CA SER A 35 22.89 15.71 -2.60
C SER A 35 23.55 14.43 -3.13
N ILE A 36 23.48 13.32 -2.39
CA ILE A 36 24.12 12.05 -2.75
C ILE A 36 23.44 11.42 -3.96
N LYS A 37 24.22 11.22 -5.03
CA LYS A 37 23.74 10.63 -6.29
C LYS A 37 24.16 9.18 -6.50
N GLN A 38 25.17 8.70 -5.77
CA GLN A 38 25.74 7.37 -5.94
C GLN A 38 26.12 6.78 -4.60
N ILE A 39 25.77 5.51 -4.38
CA ILE A 39 26.05 4.78 -3.15
C ILE A 39 26.63 3.43 -3.55
N LYS A 40 27.80 3.08 -2.99
CA LYS A 40 28.55 1.88 -3.39
C LYS A 40 28.22 0.64 -2.58
N THR A 41 27.95 0.80 -1.29
CA THR A 41 27.82 -0.30 -0.32
C THR A 41 26.43 -0.31 0.31
N VAL A 42 25.91 -1.49 0.60
CA VAL A 42 24.64 -1.69 1.32
C VAL A 42 24.66 -1.04 2.72
N GLU A 43 25.79 -1.07 3.43
CA GLU A 43 25.93 -0.46 4.76
C GLU A 43 25.75 1.05 4.70
N THR A 44 26.45 1.73 3.78
CA THR A 44 26.29 3.17 3.54
C THR A 44 24.86 3.51 3.13
N ALA A 45 24.24 2.73 2.25
CA ALA A 45 22.83 2.93 1.86
C ALA A 45 21.87 2.83 3.06
N THR A 46 22.10 1.84 3.92
CA THR A 46 21.31 1.64 5.14
C THR A 46 21.48 2.82 6.09
N SER A 47 22.70 3.30 6.30
CA SER A 47 22.99 4.46 7.16
C SER A 47 22.36 5.73 6.62
N ILE A 48 22.48 6.00 5.31
CA ILE A 48 21.86 7.16 4.65
C ILE A 48 20.34 7.12 4.84
N GLY A 49 19.70 5.99 4.55
CA GLY A 49 18.25 5.90 4.67
C GLY A 49 17.76 6.03 6.12
N ARG A 50 18.50 5.51 7.11
CA ARG A 50 18.16 5.74 8.54
C ARG A 50 18.25 7.20 8.93
N MET A 51 19.31 7.89 8.49
CA MET A 51 19.49 9.31 8.77
C MET A 51 18.40 10.14 8.09
N LEU A 52 18.06 9.85 6.83
CA LEU A 52 16.97 10.55 6.13
C LEU A 52 15.63 10.37 6.84
N ILE A 53 15.27 9.15 7.26
CA ILE A 53 14.04 8.90 8.04
C ILE A 53 14.04 9.68 9.37
N LEU A 54 15.18 9.74 10.06
CA LEU A 54 15.29 10.45 11.35
C LEU A 54 15.19 11.97 11.20
N LEU A 55 15.74 12.50 10.10
CA LEU A 55 15.88 13.93 9.84
C LEU A 55 14.66 14.54 9.17
N CYS A 56 13.95 13.75 8.33
CA CYS A 56 12.72 14.13 7.65
C CYS A 56 11.61 14.36 8.68
N ARG A 57 11.23 15.62 8.90
CA ARG A 57 10.21 15.99 9.92
C ARG A 57 8.98 16.63 9.31
N ASP A 58 9.17 17.39 8.23
CA ASP A 58 8.13 18.21 7.63
C ASP A 58 7.95 17.87 6.14
N ASP A 59 6.81 18.26 5.58
CA ASP A 59 6.45 18.03 4.17
C ASP A 59 7.51 18.63 3.20
N SER A 60 8.19 19.72 3.62
CA SER A 60 9.27 20.35 2.86
C SER A 60 10.52 19.45 2.74
N ASP A 61 10.89 18.73 3.81
CA ASP A 61 12.01 17.79 3.78
C ASP A 61 11.69 16.62 2.84
N SER A 62 10.47 16.07 2.94
CA SER A 62 9.97 15.04 2.05
C SER A 62 10.06 15.49 0.59
N GLU A 63 9.57 16.70 0.27
CA GLU A 63 9.65 17.24 -1.09
C GLU A 63 11.10 17.35 -1.59
N ARG A 64 12.02 17.79 -0.74
CA ARG A 64 13.45 17.89 -1.09
C ARG A 64 14.08 16.52 -1.36
N ILE A 65 13.74 15.50 -0.58
CA ILE A 65 14.20 14.12 -0.80
C ILE A 65 13.72 13.63 -2.17
N VAL A 66 12.44 13.82 -2.49
CA VAL A 66 11.84 13.30 -3.72
C VAL A 66 12.31 14.04 -4.97
N ARG A 67 12.56 15.35 -4.88
CA ARG A 67 13.17 16.14 -5.97
C ARG A 67 14.65 15.80 -6.21
N SER A 68 15.30 15.14 -5.25
CA SER A 68 16.69 14.74 -5.37
C SER A 68 16.87 13.37 -6.03
N LYS A 69 18.13 12.98 -6.23
CA LYS A 69 18.50 11.68 -6.79
C LYS A 69 18.78 10.61 -5.74
N VAL A 70 18.57 10.92 -4.45
CA VAL A 70 18.93 10.00 -3.36
C VAL A 70 18.04 8.75 -3.34
N ILE A 71 16.73 8.88 -3.63
CA ILE A 71 15.82 7.73 -3.74
C ILE A 71 16.27 6.82 -4.89
N GLU A 72 16.57 7.40 -6.05
CA GLU A 72 17.08 6.64 -7.21
C GLU A 72 18.38 5.91 -6.87
N ALA A 73 19.30 6.57 -6.14
CA ALA A 73 20.55 5.97 -5.70
C ALA A 73 20.33 4.79 -4.73
N LEU A 74 19.43 4.94 -3.75
CA LEU A 74 19.07 3.88 -2.79
C LEU A 74 18.40 2.69 -3.48
N VAL A 75 17.45 2.95 -4.38
CA VAL A 75 16.77 1.92 -5.17
C VAL A 75 17.74 1.20 -6.10
N ASN A 76 18.72 1.90 -6.66
CA ASN A 76 19.77 1.27 -7.45
C ASN A 76 20.65 0.32 -6.61
N VAL A 77 20.95 0.65 -5.35
CA VAL A 77 21.66 -0.29 -4.45
C VAL A 77 20.82 -1.54 -4.19
N VAL A 78 19.51 -1.41 -3.99
CA VAL A 78 18.58 -2.55 -3.86
C VAL A 78 18.59 -3.42 -5.11
N LYS A 79 18.52 -2.80 -6.30
CA LYS A 79 18.56 -3.47 -7.61
C LYS A 79 19.82 -4.32 -7.81
N VAL A 80 20.98 -3.83 -7.38
CA VAL A 80 22.26 -4.54 -7.54
C VAL A 80 22.45 -5.63 -6.48
N ASN A 81 21.89 -5.45 -5.27
CA ASN A 81 22.13 -6.27 -4.08
C ASN A 81 20.89 -7.05 -3.62
N THR A 82 20.16 -7.66 -4.57
CA THR A 82 18.94 -8.45 -4.31
C THR A 82 19.14 -9.66 -3.40
N ASP A 83 20.39 -10.12 -3.30
CA ASP A 83 20.77 -11.36 -2.63
C ASP A 83 21.21 -11.16 -1.18
N THR A 84 21.26 -9.90 -0.72
CA THR A 84 21.70 -9.58 0.64
C THR A 84 20.54 -9.64 1.62
N GLU A 85 20.70 -10.35 2.75
CA GLU A 85 19.77 -10.37 3.89
C GLU A 85 19.73 -9.02 4.65
N SER A 86 20.02 -7.91 3.96
CA SER A 86 19.95 -6.59 4.56
C SER A 86 18.50 -6.12 4.64
N ASN A 87 18.12 -5.48 5.75
CA ASN A 87 16.83 -4.79 5.87
C ASN A 87 16.74 -3.52 4.99
N LEU A 88 17.59 -3.38 3.97
CA LEU A 88 17.65 -2.22 3.08
C LEU A 88 16.33 -2.06 2.32
N GLN A 89 15.74 -3.14 1.80
CA GLN A 89 14.47 -3.08 1.08
C GLN A 89 13.36 -2.46 1.94
N GLY A 90 13.15 -2.99 3.15
CA GLY A 90 12.15 -2.47 4.09
C GLY A 90 12.44 -1.03 4.51
N LEU A 91 13.71 -0.67 4.67
CA LEU A 91 14.11 0.70 4.98
C LEU A 91 13.86 1.68 3.83
N VAL A 92 14.14 1.29 2.58
CA VAL A 92 13.84 2.12 1.41
C VAL A 92 12.33 2.27 1.23
N ILE A 93 11.55 1.20 1.43
CA ILE A 93 10.08 1.28 1.45
C ILE A 93 9.62 2.26 2.53
N THR A 94 10.18 2.18 3.74
CA THR A 94 9.83 3.10 4.84
C THR A 94 10.13 4.55 4.47
N LEU A 95 11.31 4.83 3.91
CA LEU A 95 11.66 6.19 3.47
C LEU A 95 10.71 6.71 2.38
N ILE A 96 10.38 5.86 1.39
CA ILE A 96 9.44 6.20 0.32
C ILE A 96 8.04 6.50 0.90
N ARG A 97 7.62 5.76 1.93
CA ARG A 97 6.36 6.01 2.65
C ARG A 97 6.36 7.36 3.36
N TYR A 98 7.44 7.72 4.05
CA TYR A 98 7.59 9.06 4.67
C TYR A 98 7.46 10.17 3.63
N CYS A 99 8.00 9.96 2.42
CA CYS A 99 7.92 10.95 1.34
C CYS A 99 6.51 11.10 0.74
N MET A 100 5.60 10.15 0.97
CA MET A 100 4.19 10.18 0.55
C MET A 100 3.25 10.67 1.67
N GLU A 101 3.73 10.72 2.91
CA GLU A 101 2.94 11.07 4.09
C GLU A 101 2.88 12.60 4.21
N SER A 102 1.71 13.18 3.93
CA SER A 102 1.42 14.57 4.28
C SER A 102 0.83 14.69 5.68
N HIS A 103 0.79 15.90 6.23
CA HIS A 103 0.15 16.18 7.51
C HIS A 103 -1.30 15.62 7.59
N LYS A 104 -2.10 15.81 6.53
CA LYS A 104 -3.49 15.33 6.44
C LYS A 104 -3.60 13.81 6.46
N VAL A 105 -2.67 13.13 5.79
CA VAL A 105 -2.60 11.66 5.79
C VAL A 105 -2.30 11.17 7.20
N LEU A 106 -1.26 11.71 7.84
CA LEU A 106 -0.89 11.35 9.21
C LEU A 106 -2.04 11.58 10.19
N GLU A 107 -2.72 12.72 10.07
CA GLU A 107 -3.87 13.05 10.91
C GLU A 107 -5.02 12.04 10.73
N SER A 108 -5.33 11.64 9.50
CA SER A 108 -6.38 10.65 9.20
C SER A 108 -6.07 9.28 9.81
N TYR A 109 -4.82 8.82 9.66
CA TYR A 109 -4.36 7.57 10.27
C TYR A 109 -4.39 7.66 11.80
N MET A 110 -3.74 8.68 12.38
CA MET A 110 -3.66 8.84 13.82
C MET A 110 -5.04 9.01 14.45
N ASN A 111 -5.99 9.69 13.80
CA ASN A 111 -7.34 9.85 14.31
C ASN A 111 -8.07 8.51 14.41
N GLU A 112 -8.01 7.69 13.36
CA GLU A 112 -8.61 6.36 13.35
C GLU A 112 -7.96 5.43 14.42
N TYR A 113 -6.66 5.57 14.67
CA TYR A 113 -5.98 4.81 15.73
C TYR A 113 -6.32 5.31 17.13
N VAL A 114 -6.26 6.63 17.36
CA VAL A 114 -6.54 7.26 18.66
C VAL A 114 -7.99 6.99 19.06
N THR A 115 -8.95 7.10 18.14
CA THR A 115 -10.36 6.76 18.41
C THR A 115 -10.52 5.29 18.81
N ARG A 116 -9.78 4.36 18.18
CA ARG A 116 -9.80 2.94 18.56
C ARG A 116 -9.09 2.67 19.90
N LEU A 117 -8.05 3.42 20.19
CA LEU A 117 -7.28 3.32 21.43
C LEU A 117 -8.10 3.83 22.62
N LEU A 118 -8.68 5.02 22.48
CA LEU A 118 -9.42 5.72 23.51
C LEU A 118 -10.84 5.17 23.57
N GLY A 119 -10.99 4.00 24.21
CA GLY A 119 -12.29 3.57 24.71
C GLY A 119 -12.67 4.31 25.99
N ASN A 120 -13.71 3.83 26.67
CA ASN A 120 -14.24 4.46 27.90
C ASN A 120 -13.36 4.24 29.14
N ASN A 121 -12.23 3.55 29.01
CA ASN A 121 -11.34 3.21 30.11
C ASN A 121 -10.20 4.23 30.26
N ARG A 122 -9.92 4.60 31.51
CA ARG A 122 -8.74 5.40 31.88
C ARG A 122 -7.45 4.66 31.55
N LYS A 123 -6.56 5.33 30.81
CA LYS A 123 -5.23 4.82 30.44
C LYS A 123 -4.14 5.76 30.93
N ASP A 124 -2.99 5.22 31.29
CA ASP A 124 -1.81 6.02 31.62
C ASP A 124 -1.14 6.53 30.33
N LEU A 125 -0.85 7.84 30.26
CA LEU A 125 -0.28 8.45 29.06
C LEU A 125 1.09 7.85 28.72
N THR A 126 1.91 7.51 29.71
CA THR A 126 3.25 6.94 29.47
C THR A 126 3.13 5.58 28.81
N THR A 127 2.19 4.75 29.26
CA THR A 127 1.88 3.46 28.63
C THR A 127 1.39 3.64 27.20
N VAL A 128 0.48 4.60 26.97
CA VAL A 128 -0.03 4.93 25.63
C VAL A 128 1.10 5.38 24.70
N VAL A 129 1.96 6.30 25.14
CA VAL A 129 3.09 6.77 24.31
C VAL A 129 4.04 5.62 23.98
N LYS A 130 4.32 4.71 24.93
CA LYS A 130 5.18 3.54 24.71
C LYS A 130 4.57 2.55 23.73
N GLU A 131 3.30 2.19 23.91
CA GLU A 131 2.58 1.27 23.02
C GLU A 131 2.50 1.82 21.58
N TYR A 132 2.43 3.14 21.42
CA TYR A 132 2.24 3.80 20.13
C TYR A 132 3.47 4.56 19.65
N THR A 133 4.66 4.18 20.13
CA THR A 133 5.95 4.76 19.73
C THR A 133 6.08 4.94 18.20
N PRO A 134 5.68 3.99 17.33
CA PRO A 134 5.81 4.17 15.88
C PRO A 134 5.03 5.37 15.31
N HIS A 135 3.90 5.75 15.91
CA HIS A 135 3.09 6.90 15.48
C HIS A 135 3.67 8.21 16.02
N VAL A 136 4.07 8.21 17.29
CA VAL A 136 4.73 9.35 17.93
C VAL A 136 6.03 9.71 17.21
N MET A 137 6.80 8.71 16.79
CA MET A 137 8.05 8.90 16.05
C MET A 137 7.83 9.40 14.62
N ARG A 138 6.68 9.10 13.99
CA ARG A 138 6.32 9.66 12.68
C ARG A 138 6.01 11.15 12.76
N SER A 139 5.17 11.56 13.71
CA SER A 139 4.94 12.98 14.01
C SER A 139 4.38 13.16 15.42
N SER A 140 5.20 13.69 16.32
CA SER A 140 4.78 13.97 17.69
C SER A 140 3.73 15.08 17.74
N ALA A 141 3.84 16.09 16.87
CA ALA A 141 2.91 17.21 16.81
C ALA A 141 1.50 16.78 16.41
N VAL A 142 1.38 15.99 15.33
CA VAL A 142 0.08 15.44 14.89
C VAL A 142 -0.51 14.54 15.96
N PHE A 143 0.31 13.64 16.52
CA PHE A 143 -0.15 12.72 17.54
C PHE A 143 -0.68 13.44 18.78
N THR A 144 0.05 14.43 19.29
CA THR A 144 -0.37 15.23 20.45
C THR A 144 -1.66 15.98 20.17
N LYS A 145 -1.80 16.60 18.99
CA LYS A 145 -3.02 17.28 18.58
C LYS A 145 -4.21 16.32 18.56
N THR A 146 -4.10 15.23 17.79
CA THR A 146 -5.17 14.24 17.64
C THR A 146 -5.56 13.58 18.98
N LEU A 147 -4.58 13.34 19.86
CA LEU A 147 -4.84 12.80 21.19
C LEU A 147 -5.59 13.80 22.07
N SER A 148 -5.19 15.08 22.02
CA SER A 148 -5.82 16.14 22.80
C SER A 148 -7.27 16.39 22.35
N ASP A 149 -7.50 16.39 21.04
CA ASP A 149 -8.84 16.55 20.45
C ASP A 149 -9.79 15.40 20.82
N ALA A 150 -9.26 14.22 21.16
CA ALA A 150 -10.03 13.01 21.41
C ALA A 150 -10.10 12.61 22.89
N SER A 151 -9.41 13.30 23.80
CA SER A 151 -9.28 12.86 25.20
C SER A 151 -9.43 13.95 26.26
N ILE A 152 -9.83 13.51 27.46
CA ILE A 152 -9.80 14.31 28.69
C ILE A 152 -8.60 13.87 29.53
N LEU A 153 -7.85 14.86 30.02
CA LEU A 153 -6.74 14.66 30.93
C LEU A 153 -7.22 14.58 32.38
N TYR A 154 -6.70 13.61 33.12
CA TYR A 154 -6.92 13.42 34.55
C TYR A 154 -5.58 13.42 35.30
N LYS A 155 -5.66 13.74 36.60
CA LYS A 155 -4.52 13.80 37.53
C LYS A 155 -3.48 14.88 37.20
N CYS A 156 -3.94 16.02 36.69
CA CYS A 156 -3.10 17.18 36.36
C CYS A 156 -2.64 17.98 37.60
N ALA A 157 -2.25 17.30 38.69
CA ALA A 157 -1.77 17.93 39.91
C ALA A 157 -0.28 18.27 39.83
N SER A 158 0.15 19.37 40.45
CA SER A 158 1.56 19.74 40.58
C SER A 158 2.18 19.16 41.87
N PRO A 159 3.41 18.60 41.83
CA PRO A 159 4.21 18.32 40.63
C PRO A 159 3.59 17.19 39.81
N LEU A 160 3.67 17.28 38.48
CA LEU A 160 3.09 16.27 37.58
C LEU A 160 3.81 14.93 37.73
N LYS A 161 3.17 13.95 38.40
CA LYS A 161 3.73 12.61 38.61
C LYS A 161 3.19 11.57 37.62
N ASN A 162 1.92 11.66 37.27
CA ASN A 162 1.27 10.80 36.30
C ASN A 162 0.12 11.54 35.60
N LEU A 163 -0.09 11.23 34.32
CA LEU A 163 -1.19 11.78 33.53
C LEU A 163 -2.03 10.60 33.03
N ALA A 164 -3.33 10.64 33.31
CA ALA A 164 -4.26 9.66 32.79
C ALA A 164 -5.15 10.29 31.72
N ILE A 165 -5.48 9.52 30.68
CA ILE A 165 -6.32 9.95 29.56
C ILE A 165 -7.55 9.05 29.44
N VAL A 166 -8.67 9.64 29.04
CA VAL A 166 -9.93 8.94 28.72
C VAL A 166 -10.48 9.51 27.42
N GLY A 167 -11.06 8.67 26.57
CA GLY A 167 -11.77 9.15 25.38
C GLY A 167 -12.98 10.03 25.73
N LEU A 168 -13.30 10.97 24.84
CA LEU A 168 -14.51 11.79 24.96
C LEU A 168 -15.77 10.97 24.66
N ASP A 169 -16.77 11.05 25.54
CA ASP A 169 -18.10 10.50 25.31
C ASP A 169 -18.87 11.32 24.26
N PRO A 170 -19.90 10.75 23.58
CA PRO A 170 -20.63 11.44 22.52
C PRO A 170 -21.26 12.79 22.95
N GLU A 171 -21.69 12.90 24.20
CA GLU A 171 -22.24 14.15 24.75
C GLU A 171 -21.15 15.21 24.96
N GLN A 172 -19.96 14.79 25.40
CA GLN A 172 -18.80 15.67 25.60
C GLN A 172 -18.25 16.17 24.27
N LYS A 173 -18.23 15.33 23.23
CA LYS A 173 -17.87 15.76 21.88
C LYS A 173 -18.80 16.86 21.36
N LYS A 174 -20.12 16.71 21.54
CA LYS A 174 -21.10 17.72 21.13
C LYS A 174 -20.92 19.08 21.81
N LEU A 175 -20.51 19.08 23.08
CA LEU A 175 -20.26 20.32 23.84
C LEU A 175 -18.99 21.05 23.35
N ILE A 176 -17.98 20.31 22.89
CA ILE A 176 -16.74 20.88 22.35
C ILE A 176 -16.97 21.38 20.92
N ASP A 177 -17.73 20.63 20.12
CA ASP A 177 -18.06 21.02 18.74
C ASP A 177 -18.98 22.26 18.68
N SER A 178 -19.81 22.51 19.70
CA SER A 178 -20.69 23.70 19.73
C SER A 178 -19.96 25.03 19.92
N ASP A 179 -18.74 25.02 20.45
CA ASP A 179 -17.91 26.22 20.65
C ASP A 179 -16.96 26.49 19.46
N THR A 180 -16.94 25.59 18.48
CA THR A 180 -16.14 25.77 17.27
C THR A 180 -17.07 26.32 16.18
N PRO A 181 -16.82 27.52 15.61
CA PRO A 181 -17.60 27.95 14.46
C PRO A 181 -17.48 26.86 13.39
N MET A 182 -18.64 26.41 12.89
CA MET A 182 -18.74 25.50 11.77
C MET A 182 -17.98 26.13 10.59
N SER A 183 -16.68 25.87 10.48
CA SER A 183 -16.03 25.91 9.19
C SER A 183 -16.68 24.75 8.44
N ASP A 184 -17.43 25.08 7.40
CA ASP A 184 -17.97 24.11 6.46
C ASP A 184 -16.99 22.95 6.36
N SER A 185 -17.43 21.78 6.81
CA SER A 185 -16.67 20.56 6.68
C SER A 185 -16.17 20.55 5.25
N ASP A 186 -14.85 20.65 5.10
CA ASP A 186 -14.16 20.69 3.82
C ASP A 186 -14.54 19.44 3.03
N ASN A 187 -15.70 19.49 2.35
CA ASN A 187 -15.95 18.89 1.05
C ASN A 187 -15.16 19.68 0.00
N GLN A 188 -13.99 20.21 0.38
CA GLN A 188 -12.95 20.52 -0.57
C GLN A 188 -12.62 19.18 -1.25
N PRO A 189 -12.77 19.08 -2.58
CA PRO A 189 -12.20 17.95 -3.30
C PRO A 189 -10.74 17.82 -2.84
N PHE A 190 -10.32 16.59 -2.54
CA PHE A 190 -8.95 16.29 -2.10
C PHE A 190 -7.97 17.13 -2.92
N ASP A 191 -7.23 17.99 -2.22
CA ASP A 191 -6.34 19.01 -2.77
C ASP A 191 -5.69 18.53 -4.07
N SER A 192 -6.27 18.98 -5.18
CA SER A 192 -5.85 18.63 -6.52
C SER A 192 -4.62 19.46 -6.83
N GLY A 193 -3.45 18.85 -6.95
CA GLY A 193 -2.35 19.60 -7.56
C GLY A 193 -1.02 18.91 -7.73
N TYR A 194 -0.51 18.20 -6.71
CA TYR A 194 0.88 17.77 -6.75
C TYR A 194 1.04 16.25 -6.79
N SER A 195 1.88 15.81 -7.73
CA SER A 195 2.41 14.45 -7.75
C SER A 195 3.75 14.48 -7.03
N THR A 196 4.00 13.51 -6.18
CA THR A 196 5.34 13.27 -5.64
C THR A 196 6.29 12.82 -6.76
N GLY A 197 5.79 12.18 -7.81
CA GLY A 197 6.61 11.59 -8.87
C GLY A 197 7.25 10.25 -8.47
N ILE A 198 7.06 9.80 -7.22
CA ILE A 198 7.52 8.50 -6.73
C ILE A 198 6.83 7.38 -7.51
N MET A 199 5.50 7.45 -7.67
CA MET A 199 4.77 6.42 -8.39
C MET A 199 5.17 6.40 -9.87
N GLN A 200 5.39 7.57 -10.47
CA GLN A 200 5.91 7.70 -11.84
C GLN A 200 7.30 7.04 -11.97
N PHE A 201 8.20 7.25 -11.01
CA PHE A 201 9.51 6.61 -10.97
C PHE A 201 9.41 5.08 -10.83
N LEU A 202 8.66 4.59 -9.83
CA LEU A 202 8.50 3.15 -9.57
C LEU A 202 7.88 2.41 -10.77
N LEU A 203 6.83 2.96 -11.38
CA LEU A 203 6.19 2.37 -12.56
C LEU A 203 7.07 2.43 -13.81
N SER A 204 7.92 3.46 -13.93
CA SER A 204 8.90 3.55 -15.02
C SER A 204 9.98 2.48 -14.88
N GLU A 205 10.55 2.31 -13.68
CA GLU A 205 11.51 1.22 -13.41
C GLU A 205 10.86 -0.16 -13.59
N LEU A 206 9.60 -0.34 -13.14
CA LEU A 206 8.86 -1.59 -13.31
C LEU A 206 8.66 -1.92 -14.80
N MET A 207 8.35 -0.92 -15.62
CA MET A 207 8.22 -1.09 -17.06
C MET A 207 9.57 -1.42 -17.73
N ILE A 208 10.68 -0.87 -17.23
CA ILE A 208 12.02 -1.18 -17.76
C ILE A 208 12.40 -2.62 -17.42
N VAL A 209 12.30 -3.02 -16.14
CA VAL A 209 12.66 -4.38 -15.71
C VAL A 209 11.73 -5.42 -16.33
N GLY A 210 10.43 -5.12 -16.47
CA GLY A 210 9.46 -6.03 -17.06
C GLY A 210 9.76 -6.43 -18.50
N LYS A 211 10.51 -5.63 -19.27
CA LYS A 211 10.90 -5.99 -20.65
C LYS A 211 11.88 -7.17 -20.71
N LYS A 212 12.51 -7.51 -19.59
CA LYS A 212 13.43 -8.65 -19.47
C LYS A 212 12.67 -9.93 -19.12
N ASP A 213 13.31 -11.08 -19.30
CA ASP A 213 12.74 -12.34 -18.82
C ASP A 213 12.94 -12.48 -17.31
N LEU A 214 11.85 -12.34 -16.56
CA LEU A 214 11.84 -12.44 -15.10
C LEU A 214 11.65 -13.88 -14.60
N THR A 215 11.41 -14.83 -15.50
CA THR A 215 11.05 -16.19 -15.12
C THR A 215 12.21 -17.16 -15.29
N VAL A 216 13.01 -16.96 -16.33
CA VAL A 216 14.18 -17.81 -16.63
C VAL A 216 15.34 -17.48 -15.69
N SER A 217 16.06 -18.50 -15.22
CA SER A 217 17.32 -18.28 -14.50
C SER A 217 18.44 -18.04 -15.52
N PRO A 218 19.34 -17.06 -15.32
CA PRO A 218 20.54 -16.96 -16.16
C PRO A 218 21.36 -18.26 -16.07
N GLU A 219 21.93 -18.71 -17.18
CA GLU A 219 22.83 -19.86 -17.21
C GLU A 219 24.01 -19.63 -16.25
N PRO A 220 24.45 -20.65 -15.49
CA PRO A 220 25.67 -20.51 -14.70
C PRO A 220 26.84 -20.20 -15.63
N SER A 221 27.48 -19.05 -15.43
CA SER A 221 28.78 -18.77 -16.04
C SER A 221 29.77 -19.84 -15.58
N LYS A 222 30.65 -20.29 -16.48
CA LYS A 222 31.67 -21.32 -16.20
C LYS A 222 32.58 -21.01 -15.00
N ASP A 223 32.62 -19.75 -14.56
CA ASP A 223 33.36 -19.31 -13.37
C ASP A 223 32.76 -19.81 -12.03
N ASP A 224 31.50 -20.29 -12.01
CA ASP A 224 30.87 -20.84 -10.80
C ASP A 224 31.25 -22.31 -10.51
N ASP A 225 31.79 -23.03 -11.51
CA ASP A 225 32.19 -24.44 -11.36
C ASP A 225 33.67 -24.60 -10.98
N GLU A 226 34.55 -23.62 -11.25
CA GLU A 226 35.96 -23.71 -10.82
C GLU A 226 36.11 -23.59 -9.29
N ASN A 227 35.21 -22.89 -8.60
CA ASN A 227 35.23 -22.80 -7.13
C ASN A 227 34.70 -24.04 -6.39
N LYS A 228 34.23 -25.08 -7.09
CA LYS A 228 33.74 -26.31 -6.46
C LYS A 228 34.78 -27.44 -6.37
N ASN A 229 35.87 -27.37 -7.13
CA ASN A 229 36.80 -28.48 -7.30
C ASN A 229 38.18 -28.34 -6.64
N GLU A 230 38.40 -27.34 -5.78
CA GLU A 230 39.63 -27.25 -4.97
C GLU A 230 39.33 -27.01 -3.48
N THR A 231 38.76 -27.99 -2.77
CA THR A 231 38.99 -28.13 -1.32
C THR A 231 38.57 -29.51 -0.78
N LEU A 232 39.26 -30.56 -1.24
CA LEU A 232 39.42 -31.77 -0.42
C LEU A 232 40.72 -31.67 0.36
N GLY A 233 40.67 -31.01 1.51
CA GLY A 233 41.80 -30.94 2.44
C GLY A 233 41.63 -29.90 3.55
N SER A 234 41.37 -30.38 4.77
CA SER A 234 41.61 -29.73 6.08
C SER A 234 40.71 -28.58 6.56
N GLN A 235 39.71 -29.00 7.35
CA GLN A 235 39.24 -28.47 8.64
C GLN A 235 39.38 -26.97 9.03
N LYS A 236 38.19 -26.44 9.34
CA LYS A 236 37.76 -25.55 10.45
C LYS A 236 37.58 -24.04 10.19
N ASN A 237 36.34 -23.63 10.47
CA ASN A 237 35.77 -22.29 10.62
C ASN A 237 35.50 -21.45 9.37
N VAL A 238 34.40 -21.79 8.67
CA VAL A 238 33.73 -20.85 7.76
C VAL A 238 32.29 -20.70 8.20
N ARG A 239 31.90 -19.45 8.52
CA ARG A 239 30.50 -19.01 8.65
C ARG A 239 29.73 -19.54 7.45
N LYS A 240 28.75 -20.44 7.67
CA LYS A 240 27.85 -20.91 6.61
C LYS A 240 27.19 -19.70 5.96
N LYS A 241 27.70 -19.31 4.79
CA LYS A 241 27.03 -18.40 3.85
C LYS A 241 25.78 -19.16 3.43
N LYS A 242 24.64 -18.84 4.04
CA LYS A 242 23.35 -19.47 3.75
C LYS A 242 23.09 -19.30 2.25
N GLU A 243 22.93 -20.42 1.54
CA GLU A 243 22.66 -20.40 0.11
C GLU A 243 21.41 -19.56 -0.17
N THR A 244 21.53 -18.60 -1.09
CA THR A 244 20.40 -17.78 -1.54
C THR A 244 19.38 -18.71 -2.21
N SER A 245 18.10 -18.55 -1.86
CA SER A 245 17.06 -19.42 -2.41
C SER A 245 17.12 -19.38 -3.95
N PRO A 246 17.06 -20.54 -4.64
CA PRO A 246 17.20 -20.63 -6.10
C PRO A 246 16.18 -19.75 -6.87
N ILE A 247 15.07 -19.38 -6.24
CA ILE A 247 14.09 -18.44 -6.81
C ILE A 247 14.67 -17.03 -7.03
N PHE A 248 15.66 -16.60 -6.24
CA PHE A 248 16.26 -15.26 -6.31
C PHE A 248 17.52 -15.19 -7.19
N LYS A 249 17.93 -16.28 -7.84
CA LYS A 249 19.05 -16.27 -8.81
C LYS A 249 18.84 -15.27 -9.96
N ASN A 250 17.58 -15.01 -10.33
CA ASN A 250 17.25 -13.93 -11.26
C ASN A 250 17.11 -12.62 -10.47
N LYS A 251 18.11 -11.73 -10.57
CA LYS A 251 18.11 -10.43 -9.87
C LYS A 251 17.02 -9.49 -10.38
N ASP A 252 16.71 -9.54 -11.67
CA ASP A 252 15.65 -8.73 -12.27
C ASP A 252 14.26 -9.13 -11.73
N TYR A 253 14.04 -10.43 -11.50
CA TYR A 253 12.85 -10.93 -10.80
C TYR A 253 12.74 -10.37 -9.39
N ALA A 254 13.80 -10.48 -8.59
CA ALA A 254 13.81 -9.98 -7.21
C ALA A 254 13.56 -8.46 -7.15
N TYR A 255 14.16 -7.72 -8.09
CA TYR A 255 13.93 -6.29 -8.22
C TYR A 255 12.49 -5.94 -8.63
N ALA A 256 11.91 -6.68 -9.57
CA ALA A 256 10.51 -6.51 -9.95
C ALA A 256 9.54 -6.77 -8.78
N VAL A 257 9.81 -7.80 -7.97
CA VAL A 257 9.03 -8.10 -6.76
C VAL A 257 9.15 -6.96 -5.75
N PHE A 258 10.36 -6.43 -5.50
CA PHE A 258 10.57 -5.27 -4.64
C PHE A 258 9.76 -4.04 -5.11
N LEU A 259 9.78 -3.73 -6.41
CA LEU A 259 9.01 -2.62 -6.97
C LEU A 259 7.52 -2.82 -6.79
N LEU A 260 7.00 -4.00 -7.10
CA LEU A 260 5.58 -4.32 -6.94
C LEU A 260 5.15 -4.28 -5.47
N GLN A 261 5.98 -4.77 -4.54
CA GLN A 261 5.72 -4.65 -3.10
C GLN A 261 5.69 -3.18 -2.66
N THR A 262 6.65 -2.38 -3.10
CA THR A 262 6.69 -0.94 -2.79
C THR A 262 5.43 -0.23 -3.33
N ILE A 263 5.02 -0.53 -4.57
CA ILE A 263 3.80 0.03 -5.16
C ILE A 263 2.56 -0.40 -4.36
N ALA A 264 2.45 -1.67 -3.98
CA ALA A 264 1.32 -2.16 -3.18
C ALA A 264 1.23 -1.46 -1.82
N GLU A 265 2.35 -1.32 -1.10
CA GLU A 265 2.44 -0.60 0.18
C GLU A 265 1.92 0.84 0.07
N LEU A 266 2.29 1.54 -1.01
CA LEU A 266 1.82 2.90 -1.28
C LEU A 266 0.32 2.94 -1.62
N LEU A 267 -0.16 2.02 -2.46
CA LEU A 267 -1.55 1.96 -2.89
C LEU A 267 -2.51 1.59 -1.77
N PHE A 268 -2.10 0.75 -0.82
CA PHE A 268 -2.88 0.45 0.37
C PHE A 268 -2.99 1.65 1.31
N SER A 269 -1.97 2.50 1.32
CA SER A 269 -1.81 3.49 2.38
C SER A 269 -2.23 4.91 1.98
N TYR A 270 -2.08 5.27 0.70
CA TYR A 270 -2.18 6.67 0.30
C TYR A 270 -3.10 6.84 -0.89
N LYS A 271 -4.15 7.65 -0.70
CA LYS A 271 -5.06 8.07 -1.77
C LYS A 271 -4.32 8.76 -2.92
N GLN A 272 -3.33 9.60 -2.60
CA GLN A 272 -2.46 10.24 -3.59
C GLN A 272 -1.71 9.22 -4.46
N ALA A 273 -1.22 8.11 -3.89
CA ALA A 273 -0.56 7.06 -4.66
C ALA A 273 -1.50 6.42 -5.69
N LYS A 274 -2.79 6.25 -5.34
CA LYS A 274 -3.81 5.74 -6.27
C LYS A 274 -4.03 6.72 -7.42
N THR A 275 -4.12 8.02 -7.12
CA THR A 275 -4.25 9.08 -8.14
C THR A 275 -3.04 9.16 -9.07
N GLU A 276 -1.81 9.15 -8.53
CA GLU A 276 -0.59 9.11 -9.35
C GLU A 276 -0.51 7.83 -10.20
N PHE A 277 -0.92 6.69 -9.65
CA PHE A 277 -0.95 5.41 -10.38
C PHE A 277 -1.92 5.48 -11.57
N LEU A 278 -3.12 6.03 -11.38
CA LEU A 278 -4.12 6.19 -12.43
C LEU A 278 -3.74 7.26 -13.45
N THR A 279 -2.89 8.22 -13.12
CA THR A 279 -2.48 9.31 -14.03
C THR A 279 -1.13 9.04 -14.71
N PHE A 280 -0.48 7.93 -14.38
CA PHE A 280 0.80 7.50 -14.92
C PHE A 280 0.87 7.58 -16.45
N SER A 281 1.96 8.19 -16.94
CA SER A 281 2.24 8.35 -18.36
C SER A 281 3.71 8.11 -18.66
N LYS A 282 4.00 7.21 -19.60
CA LYS A 282 5.37 6.97 -20.09
C LYS A 282 6.04 8.20 -20.70
N LYS A 283 5.23 9.15 -21.19
CA LYS A 283 5.68 10.38 -21.86
C LYS A 283 5.55 11.60 -20.96
N SER A 284 5.39 11.43 -19.65
CA SER A 284 5.30 12.59 -18.76
C SER A 284 6.61 13.39 -18.81
N SER A 285 6.51 14.67 -19.16
CA SER A 285 7.65 15.60 -19.14
C SER A 285 8.00 16.03 -17.72
N ASN A 286 7.00 16.13 -16.84
CA ASN A 286 7.16 16.50 -15.44
C ASN A 286 6.53 15.42 -14.53
N PRO A 287 7.33 14.64 -13.79
CA PRO A 287 6.83 13.65 -12.83
C PRO A 287 5.99 14.24 -11.69
N PHE A 288 6.14 15.55 -11.42
CA PHE A 288 5.49 16.25 -10.31
C PHE A 288 4.12 16.85 -10.67
N GLU A 289 3.70 16.73 -11.93
CA GLU A 289 2.38 17.18 -12.40
C GLU A 289 1.43 16.00 -12.62
N LEU A 290 0.19 16.16 -12.14
CA LEU A 290 -0.86 15.16 -12.36
C LEU A 290 -1.44 15.29 -13.76
N GLY A 291 -1.49 14.16 -14.47
CA GLY A 291 -2.13 14.04 -15.78
C GLY A 291 -3.61 13.67 -15.70
N LYS A 292 -4.23 13.48 -16.86
CA LYS A 292 -5.55 12.84 -16.94
C LYS A 292 -5.45 11.35 -16.57
N PRO A 293 -6.52 10.73 -16.02
CA PRO A 293 -6.58 9.29 -15.79
C PRO A 293 -6.33 8.49 -17.08
N ARG A 294 -5.50 7.44 -16.97
CA ARG A 294 -5.01 6.58 -18.04
C ARG A 294 -4.97 5.14 -17.55
N SER A 295 -5.31 4.21 -18.43
CA SER A 295 -5.24 2.77 -18.13
C SER A 295 -3.81 2.21 -18.22
N THR A 296 -2.77 3.04 -18.39
CA THR A 296 -1.41 2.57 -18.74
C THR A 296 -0.81 1.66 -17.68
N ALA A 297 -0.89 2.05 -16.40
CA ALA A 297 -0.36 1.26 -15.30
C ALA A 297 -1.18 -0.02 -15.05
N LEU A 298 -2.51 0.06 -15.09
CA LEU A 298 -3.39 -1.11 -15.00
C LEU A 298 -3.12 -2.12 -16.14
N ASN A 299 -3.05 -1.63 -17.39
CA ASN A 299 -2.77 -2.48 -18.55
C ASN A 299 -1.39 -3.13 -18.46
N LEU A 300 -0.40 -2.41 -17.92
CA LEU A 300 0.92 -2.98 -17.63
C LEU A 300 0.79 -4.19 -16.70
N LEU A 301 0.16 -4.03 -15.53
CA LEU A 301 0.01 -5.12 -14.57
C LEU A 301 -0.79 -6.30 -15.15
N ILE A 302 -1.97 -6.02 -15.72
CA ILE A 302 -2.89 -7.05 -16.20
C ILE A 302 -2.33 -7.85 -17.39
N HIS A 303 -1.64 -7.20 -18.33
CA HIS A 303 -1.12 -7.91 -19.50
C HIS A 303 0.24 -8.57 -19.27
N GLN A 304 1.09 -7.98 -18.45
CA GLN A 304 2.50 -8.39 -18.35
C GLN A 304 2.78 -9.23 -17.12
N PHE A 305 2.16 -8.91 -15.98
CA PHE A 305 2.53 -9.53 -14.71
C PHE A 305 1.45 -10.46 -14.13
N VAL A 306 0.16 -10.17 -14.34
CA VAL A 306 -0.96 -11.03 -13.90
C VAL A 306 -0.98 -12.43 -14.55
N PRO A 307 -0.60 -12.64 -15.83
CA PRO A 307 -0.69 -13.97 -16.44
C PRO A 307 0.17 -15.02 -15.71
N SER A 308 -0.46 -16.09 -15.23
CA SER A 308 0.17 -17.12 -14.39
C SER A 308 0.41 -18.46 -15.09
N ASP A 309 -0.13 -18.64 -16.32
CA ASP A 309 -0.24 -19.93 -17.01
C ASP A 309 -0.96 -21.01 -16.17
N PRO A 310 -2.23 -20.79 -15.78
CA PRO A 310 -2.91 -21.59 -14.76
C PRO A 310 -3.13 -23.07 -15.12
N PHE A 311 -2.89 -23.47 -16.38
CA PHE A 311 -3.03 -24.85 -16.83
C PHE A 311 -1.72 -25.63 -16.80
N LYS A 312 -0.58 -24.98 -16.61
CA LYS A 312 0.71 -25.66 -16.44
C LYS A 312 0.87 -26.05 -14.98
N SER A 313 0.96 -27.35 -14.72
CA SER A 313 1.24 -27.90 -13.39
C SER A 313 2.72 -28.25 -13.22
N ASP A 314 3.60 -27.29 -13.50
CA ASP A 314 5.04 -27.45 -13.29
C ASP A 314 5.45 -26.86 -11.93
N LYS A 315 6.30 -27.57 -11.20
CA LYS A 315 6.89 -27.12 -9.91
C LYS A 315 8.26 -26.45 -10.11
N SER A 316 8.63 -26.14 -11.36
CA SER A 316 9.85 -25.41 -11.67
C SER A 316 9.93 -24.05 -10.96
N PHE A 317 11.17 -23.58 -10.79
CA PHE A 317 11.41 -22.23 -10.27
C PHE A 317 10.82 -21.16 -11.19
N GLU A 318 10.74 -21.39 -12.49
CA GLU A 318 10.13 -20.47 -13.45
C GLU A 318 8.63 -20.32 -13.22
N ALA A 319 7.92 -21.44 -13.06
CA ALA A 319 6.50 -21.46 -12.73
C ALA A 319 6.24 -20.78 -11.37
N THR A 320 7.12 -21.02 -10.40
CA THR A 320 7.04 -20.39 -9.07
C THR A 320 7.23 -18.87 -9.16
N ARG A 321 8.25 -18.39 -9.88
CA ARG A 321 8.48 -16.95 -10.12
C ARG A 321 7.27 -16.31 -10.79
N ARG A 322 6.73 -16.94 -11.84
CA ARG A 322 5.54 -16.47 -12.55
C ARG A 322 4.33 -16.35 -11.64
N ARG A 323 4.08 -17.35 -10.79
CA ARG A 323 2.99 -17.32 -9.81
C ARG A 323 3.15 -16.20 -8.79
N VAL A 324 4.37 -15.97 -8.29
CA VAL A 324 4.63 -14.88 -7.35
C VAL A 324 4.43 -13.51 -8.03
N LEU A 325 4.94 -13.31 -9.25
CA LEU A 325 4.72 -12.06 -10.00
C LEU A 325 3.22 -11.78 -10.21
N SER A 326 2.47 -12.80 -10.63
CA SER A 326 1.02 -12.72 -10.78
C SER A 326 0.33 -12.34 -9.48
N MET A 327 0.72 -12.98 -8.38
CA MET A 327 0.17 -12.71 -7.06
C MET A 327 0.45 -11.27 -6.62
N VAL A 328 1.71 -10.82 -6.58
CA VAL A 328 2.07 -9.47 -6.07
C VAL A 328 1.47 -8.39 -6.98
N SER A 329 1.33 -8.64 -8.28
CA SER A 329 0.65 -7.73 -9.20
C SER A 329 -0.86 -7.67 -8.94
N GLY A 330 -1.48 -8.81 -8.64
CA GLY A 330 -2.87 -8.85 -8.17
C GLY A 330 -3.05 -8.09 -6.87
N VAL A 331 -2.09 -8.19 -5.95
CA VAL A 331 -2.07 -7.40 -4.70
C VAL A 331 -1.98 -5.90 -4.98
N CYS A 332 -1.22 -5.44 -5.98
CA CYS A 332 -1.22 -4.02 -6.37
C CYS A 332 -2.60 -3.55 -6.84
N ILE A 333 -3.32 -4.37 -7.62
CA ILE A 333 -4.67 -4.05 -8.10
C ILE A 333 -5.69 -4.09 -6.95
N PHE A 334 -5.53 -5.03 -6.01
CA PHE A 334 -6.33 -5.07 -4.80
C PHE A 334 -6.10 -3.84 -3.93
N ALA A 335 -4.83 -3.51 -3.67
CA ALA A 335 -4.43 -2.31 -2.96
C ALA A 335 -4.98 -1.05 -3.60
N LEU A 336 -5.01 -0.96 -4.94
CA LEU A 336 -5.57 0.17 -5.67
C LEU A 336 -7.05 0.40 -5.31
N VAL A 337 -7.86 -0.66 -5.23
CA VAL A 337 -9.31 -0.56 -4.98
C VAL A 337 -9.71 -0.58 -3.50
N SER A 338 -8.77 -0.88 -2.60
CA SER A 338 -9.00 -0.89 -1.16
C SER A 338 -9.17 0.51 -0.57
N THR A 339 -10.09 0.66 0.39
CA THR A 339 -10.32 1.93 1.09
C THR A 339 -9.10 2.37 1.89
N THR A 340 -8.79 3.67 1.85
CA THR A 340 -7.80 4.33 2.71
C THR A 340 -8.48 5.11 3.82
N PRO A 341 -7.88 5.23 5.02
CA PRO A 341 -8.47 6.02 6.10
C PRO A 341 -8.62 7.49 5.68
N VAL A 342 -9.78 8.05 5.99
CA VAL A 342 -10.11 9.47 5.84
C VAL A 342 -10.64 9.96 7.18
N LYS A 343 -10.09 11.07 7.70
CA LYS A 343 -10.52 11.68 8.95
C LYS A 343 -12.01 12.03 8.89
N GLY A 344 -12.76 11.67 9.94
CA GLY A 344 -14.17 12.04 10.09
C GLY A 344 -15.16 11.14 9.35
N ILE A 345 -14.70 10.16 8.58
CA ILE A 345 -15.56 9.13 7.96
C ILE A 345 -15.58 7.89 8.85
N ASP A 346 -16.77 7.46 9.26
CA ASP A 346 -16.94 6.15 9.88
C ASP A 346 -16.98 5.07 8.79
N HIS A 347 -15.85 4.37 8.62
CA HIS A 347 -15.71 3.29 7.63
C HIS A 347 -16.58 2.06 7.94
N SER A 348 -17.22 2.03 9.12
CA SER A 348 -18.24 1.02 9.47
C SER A 348 -19.58 1.34 8.81
N ASP A 349 -19.84 2.60 8.44
CA ASP A 349 -21.07 3.00 7.76
C ASP A 349 -20.90 2.90 6.23
N SER A 350 -21.56 1.90 5.65
CA SER A 350 -21.58 1.66 4.21
C SER A 350 -22.18 2.81 3.38
N LYS A 351 -22.90 3.76 3.99
CA LYS A 351 -23.49 4.91 3.28
C LYS A 351 -22.49 6.03 3.02
N LEU A 352 -21.44 6.12 3.83
CA LEU A 352 -20.41 7.14 3.71
C LEU A 352 -19.33 6.65 2.74
N VAL A 353 -19.54 6.91 1.45
CA VAL A 353 -18.64 6.44 0.39
C VAL A 353 -17.72 7.57 -0.09
N ASP A 354 -16.41 7.34 -0.06
CA ASP A 354 -15.43 8.24 -0.67
C ASP A 354 -15.60 8.29 -2.20
N PRO A 355 -15.99 9.44 -2.80
CA PRO A 355 -16.22 9.57 -4.23
C PRO A 355 -15.02 9.20 -5.10
N ASP A 356 -13.81 9.49 -4.63
CA ASP A 356 -12.60 9.19 -5.38
C ASP A 356 -12.33 7.68 -5.41
N MET A 357 -12.62 6.98 -4.31
CA MET A 357 -12.53 5.52 -4.27
C MET A 357 -13.59 4.87 -5.16
N THR A 358 -14.81 5.43 -5.22
CA THR A 358 -15.82 5.01 -6.20
C THR A 358 -15.32 5.16 -7.62
N PHE A 359 -14.71 6.30 -7.97
CA PHE A 359 -14.09 6.49 -9.28
C PHE A 359 -12.99 5.45 -9.56
N VAL A 360 -12.07 5.22 -8.62
CA VAL A 360 -10.98 4.24 -8.75
C VAL A 360 -11.52 2.83 -8.98
N ARG A 361 -12.53 2.41 -8.22
CA ARG A 361 -13.18 1.09 -8.35
C ARG A 361 -13.86 0.96 -9.71
N LYS A 362 -14.70 1.93 -10.09
CA LYS A 362 -15.39 1.97 -11.38
C LYS A 362 -14.42 1.89 -12.56
N PHE A 363 -13.36 2.71 -12.52
CA PHE A 363 -12.32 2.72 -13.54
C PHE A 363 -11.62 1.37 -13.64
N THR A 364 -11.30 0.75 -12.51
CA THR A 364 -10.65 -0.57 -12.47
C THR A 364 -11.58 -1.66 -13.03
N VAL A 365 -12.86 -1.65 -12.66
CA VAL A 365 -13.87 -2.59 -13.19
C VAL A 365 -14.01 -2.46 -14.70
N ASP A 366 -14.10 -1.24 -15.23
CA ASP A 366 -14.19 -1.00 -16.68
C ASP A 366 -13.01 -1.62 -17.44
N ILE A 367 -11.80 -1.49 -16.90
CA ILE A 367 -10.60 -2.10 -17.50
C ILE A 367 -10.63 -3.63 -17.39
N LEU A 368 -10.95 -4.19 -16.22
CA LEU A 368 -11.02 -5.65 -16.04
C LEU A 368 -12.04 -6.29 -16.99
N ILE A 369 -13.24 -5.71 -17.11
CA ILE A 369 -14.29 -6.18 -18.03
C ILE A 369 -13.80 -6.09 -19.48
N LYS A 370 -13.17 -4.98 -19.86
CA LYS A 370 -12.61 -4.81 -21.20
C LYS A 370 -11.57 -5.90 -21.50
N MET A 371 -10.66 -6.18 -20.56
CA MET A 371 -9.60 -7.18 -20.75
C MET A 371 -10.13 -8.61 -20.84
N ILE A 372 -11.16 -8.94 -20.07
CA ILE A 372 -11.83 -10.23 -20.16
C ILE A 372 -12.46 -10.40 -21.54
N LYS A 373 -13.22 -9.39 -22.01
CA LYS A 373 -13.86 -9.44 -23.34
C LYS A 373 -12.84 -9.54 -24.47
N GLU A 374 -11.76 -8.76 -24.41
CA GLU A 374 -10.64 -8.83 -25.37
C GLU A 374 -9.96 -10.21 -25.37
N SER A 375 -9.84 -10.83 -24.19
CA SER A 375 -9.29 -12.17 -24.08
C SER A 375 -10.21 -13.21 -24.75
N SER A 376 -11.53 -13.06 -24.66
CA SER A 376 -12.47 -13.99 -25.32
C SER A 376 -12.41 -13.94 -26.85
N THR A 377 -12.13 -12.77 -27.44
CA THR A 377 -12.15 -12.55 -28.88
C THR A 377 -10.78 -12.68 -29.56
N THR A 378 -9.70 -12.86 -28.81
CA THR A 378 -8.35 -12.98 -29.38
C THR A 378 -8.17 -14.27 -30.19
N SER A 379 -7.40 -14.22 -31.27
CA SER A 379 -7.06 -15.37 -32.13
C SER A 379 -5.95 -16.28 -31.57
N LYS A 380 -5.53 -16.05 -30.32
CA LYS A 380 -4.49 -16.86 -29.65
C LYS A 380 -4.99 -18.27 -29.34
N PRO A 381 -4.07 -19.23 -29.09
CA PRO A 381 -4.45 -20.59 -28.68
C PRO A 381 -5.38 -20.61 -27.46
N ALA A 382 -6.29 -21.57 -27.41
CA ALA A 382 -7.29 -21.71 -26.35
C ALA A 382 -6.68 -21.69 -24.94
N ALA A 383 -5.53 -22.34 -24.74
CA ALA A 383 -4.83 -22.34 -23.45
C ALA A 383 -4.41 -20.93 -23.00
N VAL A 384 -3.98 -20.06 -23.92
CA VAL A 384 -3.59 -18.67 -23.60
C VAL A 384 -4.82 -17.80 -23.37
N ARG A 385 -5.85 -17.96 -24.20
CA ARG A 385 -7.13 -17.24 -24.06
C ARG A 385 -7.80 -17.55 -22.73
N TYR A 386 -8.09 -18.83 -22.47
CA TYR A 386 -8.76 -19.26 -21.25
C TYR A 386 -7.88 -19.09 -20.02
N GLY A 387 -6.55 -19.16 -20.17
CA GLY A 387 -5.62 -18.92 -19.07
C GLY A 387 -5.72 -17.49 -18.56
N ARG A 388 -5.72 -16.51 -19.47
CA ARG A 388 -5.93 -15.09 -19.13
C ARG A 388 -7.30 -14.84 -18.49
N ILE A 389 -8.35 -15.45 -19.03
CA ILE A 389 -9.70 -15.33 -18.44
C ILE A 389 -9.67 -15.86 -16.99
N VAL A 390 -9.11 -17.04 -16.76
CA VAL A 390 -9.00 -17.64 -15.41
C VAL A 390 -8.17 -16.75 -14.47
N ASP A 391 -7.06 -16.19 -14.93
CA ASP A 391 -6.23 -15.29 -14.11
C ASP A 391 -6.97 -14.02 -13.70
N ILE A 392 -7.72 -13.40 -14.63
CA ILE A 392 -8.52 -12.20 -14.31
C ILE A 392 -9.71 -12.57 -13.41
N LEU A 393 -10.38 -13.70 -13.63
CA LEU A 393 -11.46 -14.15 -12.75
C LEU A 393 -10.95 -14.44 -11.34
N ASN A 394 -9.80 -15.09 -11.20
CA ASN A 394 -9.14 -15.27 -9.90
C ASN A 394 -8.84 -13.95 -9.22
N LEU A 395 -8.36 -12.95 -9.96
CA LEU A 395 -8.17 -11.61 -9.44
C LEU A 395 -9.50 -11.01 -8.96
N VAL A 396 -10.55 -11.03 -9.78
CA VAL A 396 -11.88 -10.50 -9.41
C VAL A 396 -12.43 -11.16 -8.16
N CYS A 397 -12.35 -12.49 -8.07
CA CYS A 397 -12.80 -13.22 -6.88
C CYS A 397 -12.01 -12.81 -5.61
N LYS A 398 -10.71 -12.49 -5.71
CA LYS A 398 -9.93 -11.89 -4.61
C LYS A 398 -10.38 -10.47 -4.25
N LEU A 399 -10.72 -9.65 -5.24
CA LEU A 399 -11.28 -8.30 -5.01
C LEU A 399 -12.66 -8.36 -4.34
N LEU A 400 -13.41 -9.45 -4.54
CA LEU A 400 -14.68 -9.76 -3.87
C LEU A 400 -14.50 -10.39 -2.48
N GLY A 401 -13.29 -10.37 -1.91
CA GLY A 401 -13.05 -10.80 -0.52
C GLY A 401 -12.53 -12.22 -0.36
N GLU A 402 -12.17 -12.93 -1.44
CA GLU A 402 -11.43 -14.18 -1.31
C GLU A 402 -10.03 -13.93 -0.70
N LYS A 403 -9.63 -14.80 0.23
CA LYS A 403 -8.32 -14.70 0.90
C LYS A 403 -7.18 -14.91 -0.10
N TYR A 404 -6.11 -14.15 0.10
CA TYR A 404 -4.83 -14.41 -0.56
C TYR A 404 -4.10 -15.56 0.14
N ASP A 405 -3.35 -16.35 -0.62
CA ASP A 405 -2.54 -17.49 -0.12
C ASP A 405 -1.44 -17.07 0.89
N TYR A 406 -1.13 -15.78 1.00
CA TYR A 406 -0.08 -15.21 1.86
C TYR A 406 -0.65 -14.07 2.73
N ASP A 407 0.07 -13.70 3.80
CA ASP A 407 -0.28 -12.67 4.81
C ASP A 407 -0.35 -11.22 4.29
N VAL A 408 -0.80 -11.01 3.05
CA VAL A 408 -1.22 -9.71 2.51
C VAL A 408 -2.31 -9.09 3.42
N THR A 409 -3.09 -9.93 4.10
CA THR A 409 -4.14 -9.52 5.04
C THR A 409 -3.62 -8.79 6.29
N SER A 410 -2.32 -8.87 6.60
CA SER A 410 -1.71 -8.14 7.71
C SER A 410 -1.49 -6.65 7.42
N ILE A 411 -1.43 -6.27 6.13
CA ILE A 411 -1.22 -4.89 5.66
C ILE A 411 -2.54 -4.10 5.67
N VAL A 412 -3.68 -4.80 5.60
CA VAL A 412 -5.01 -4.21 5.44
C VAL A 412 -5.72 -4.05 6.77
N ASP A 413 -6.17 -2.84 7.07
CA ASP A 413 -7.01 -2.59 8.22
C ASP A 413 -8.45 -3.06 7.96
N LYS A 414 -8.80 -4.24 8.50
CA LYS A 414 -10.10 -4.89 8.26
C LYS A 414 -11.30 -4.04 8.69
N LYS A 415 -11.14 -3.10 9.63
CA LYS A 415 -12.24 -2.21 10.02
C LYS A 415 -12.50 -1.16 8.94
N ILE A 416 -11.45 -0.68 8.29
CA ILE A 416 -11.53 0.33 7.24
C ILE A 416 -12.02 -0.29 5.93
N THR A 417 -11.58 -1.51 5.63
CA THR A 417 -11.90 -2.19 4.36
C THR A 417 -13.08 -3.15 4.45
N VAL A 418 -13.89 -3.08 5.51
CA VAL A 418 -14.97 -4.06 5.77
C VAL A 418 -15.98 -4.12 4.61
N HIS A 419 -16.27 -2.96 4.01
CA HIS A 419 -17.25 -2.82 2.93
C HIS A 419 -16.63 -2.83 1.52
N ASP A 420 -15.31 -3.01 1.39
CA ASP A 420 -14.64 -3.03 0.08
C ASP A 420 -15.22 -4.08 -0.89
N PRO A 421 -15.48 -5.34 -0.47
CA PRO A 421 -16.10 -6.33 -1.33
C PRO A 421 -17.49 -5.91 -1.81
N TYR A 422 -18.27 -5.26 -0.94
CA TYR A 422 -19.60 -4.74 -1.27
C TYR A 422 -19.51 -3.63 -2.33
N PHE A 423 -18.70 -2.59 -2.10
CA PHE A 423 -18.55 -1.48 -3.04
C PHE A 423 -18.04 -1.96 -4.41
N PHE A 424 -17.11 -2.92 -4.43
CA PHE A 424 -16.61 -3.48 -5.68
C PHE A 424 -17.68 -4.32 -6.41
N ALA A 425 -18.51 -5.07 -5.67
CA ALA A 425 -19.61 -5.83 -6.23
C ALA A 425 -20.69 -4.94 -6.85
N VAL A 426 -21.01 -3.79 -6.23
CA VAL A 426 -21.93 -2.79 -6.79
C VAL A 426 -21.46 -2.37 -8.19
N GLU A 427 -20.20 -1.95 -8.32
CA GLU A 427 -19.63 -1.52 -9.60
C GLU A 427 -19.66 -2.62 -10.68
N LEU A 428 -19.37 -3.88 -10.31
CA LEU A 428 -19.46 -5.02 -11.23
C LEU A 428 -20.89 -5.28 -11.71
N LEU A 429 -21.88 -5.17 -10.81
CA LEU A 429 -23.30 -5.37 -11.14
C LEU A 429 -23.82 -4.24 -12.03
N ASP A 430 -23.44 -3.00 -11.76
CA ASP A 430 -23.81 -1.83 -12.57
C ASP A 430 -23.28 -1.96 -14.00
N LYS A 431 -22.04 -2.44 -14.14
CA LYS A 431 -21.39 -2.73 -15.44
C LYS A 431 -21.81 -4.04 -16.09
N LYS A 432 -22.86 -4.68 -15.56
CA LYS A 432 -23.47 -5.91 -16.12
C LYS A 432 -22.45 -7.05 -16.25
N PHE A 433 -21.51 -7.14 -15.32
CA PHE A 433 -20.51 -8.21 -15.31
C PHE A 433 -21.11 -9.63 -15.34
N PRO A 434 -22.24 -9.95 -14.68
CA PRO A 434 -22.88 -11.27 -14.81
C PRO A 434 -23.23 -11.65 -16.26
N SER A 435 -23.63 -10.68 -17.10
CA SER A 435 -23.88 -10.94 -18.52
C SER A 435 -22.60 -11.30 -19.27
N VAL A 436 -21.47 -10.68 -18.90
CA VAL A 436 -20.16 -11.01 -19.46
C VAL A 436 -19.75 -12.44 -19.09
N LEU A 437 -19.94 -12.84 -17.83
CA LEU A 437 -19.68 -14.20 -17.36
C LEU A 437 -20.51 -15.25 -18.11
N SER A 438 -21.82 -15.00 -18.28
CA SER A 438 -22.71 -15.89 -19.04
C SER A 438 -22.30 -16.01 -20.51
N SER A 439 -21.88 -14.91 -21.15
CA SER A 439 -21.39 -14.94 -22.53
C SER A 439 -20.15 -15.81 -22.66
N ILE A 440 -19.17 -15.65 -21.76
CA ILE A 440 -17.94 -16.47 -21.78
C ILE A 440 -18.25 -17.95 -21.58
N LEU A 441 -19.21 -18.25 -20.71
CA LEU A 441 -19.64 -19.62 -20.45
C LEU A 441 -20.32 -20.23 -21.68
N ALA A 442 -21.11 -19.46 -22.42
CA ALA A 442 -21.76 -19.89 -23.65
C ALA A 442 -20.76 -20.12 -24.79
N ASP A 443 -19.73 -19.28 -24.89
CA ASP A 443 -18.68 -19.33 -25.93
C ASP A 443 -17.56 -20.34 -25.60
N LEU A 444 -17.75 -21.17 -24.58
CA LEU A 444 -16.71 -22.06 -24.07
C LEU A 444 -16.59 -23.32 -24.94
N ASP A 445 -15.39 -23.61 -25.43
CA ASP A 445 -15.11 -24.81 -26.22
C ASP A 445 -15.07 -26.04 -25.32
N VAL A 446 -16.11 -26.87 -25.39
CA VAL A 446 -16.26 -28.08 -24.60
C VAL A 446 -15.11 -29.08 -24.84
N ASN A 447 -14.43 -29.02 -25.99
CA ASN A 447 -13.30 -29.91 -26.31
C ASN A 447 -11.98 -29.49 -25.63
N PHE A 448 -11.93 -28.31 -25.00
CA PHE A 448 -10.73 -27.87 -24.32
C PHE A 448 -10.48 -28.71 -23.05
N PRO A 449 -9.27 -29.27 -22.85
CA PRO A 449 -9.02 -30.21 -21.74
C PRO A 449 -9.26 -29.66 -20.32
N TYR A 450 -9.21 -28.34 -20.16
CA TYR A 450 -9.40 -27.68 -18.87
C TYR A 450 -10.73 -26.91 -18.78
N THR A 451 -11.72 -27.27 -19.59
CA THR A 451 -13.06 -26.66 -19.62
C THR A 451 -13.70 -26.60 -18.24
N GLU A 452 -13.66 -27.69 -17.46
CA GLU A 452 -14.20 -27.72 -16.09
C GLU A 452 -13.52 -26.71 -15.16
N LYS A 453 -12.21 -26.53 -15.32
CA LYS A 453 -11.45 -25.56 -14.53
C LYS A 453 -11.91 -24.14 -14.87
N VAL A 454 -12.10 -23.84 -16.15
CA VAL A 454 -12.57 -22.51 -16.59
C VAL A 454 -14.00 -22.25 -16.10
N SER A 455 -14.92 -23.20 -16.30
CA SER A 455 -16.31 -23.06 -15.85
C SER A 455 -16.42 -22.92 -14.34
N SER A 456 -15.62 -23.67 -13.57
CA SER A 456 -15.55 -23.55 -12.11
C SER A 456 -15.19 -22.14 -11.64
N HIS A 457 -14.23 -21.47 -12.30
CA HIS A 457 -13.86 -20.09 -11.95
C HIS A 457 -14.95 -19.08 -12.31
N ILE A 458 -15.64 -19.27 -13.45
CA ILE A 458 -16.79 -18.44 -13.84
C ILE A 458 -17.90 -18.57 -12.79
N MET A 459 -18.27 -19.80 -12.44
CA MET A 459 -19.30 -20.09 -11.44
C MET A 459 -18.93 -19.53 -10.07
N LYS A 460 -17.66 -19.68 -9.65
CA LYS A 460 -17.17 -19.13 -8.38
C LYS A 460 -17.40 -17.63 -8.28
N CYS A 461 -17.02 -16.85 -9.30
CA CYS A 461 -17.22 -15.41 -9.24
C CYS A 461 -18.71 -15.02 -9.35
N MET A 462 -19.55 -15.79 -10.06
CA MET A 462 -21.01 -15.60 -10.01
C MET A 462 -21.56 -15.85 -8.59
N SER A 463 -21.14 -16.94 -7.94
CA SER A 463 -21.53 -17.27 -6.58
C SER A 463 -21.09 -16.21 -5.56
N SER A 464 -19.87 -15.69 -5.66
CA SER A 464 -19.39 -14.61 -4.80
C SER A 464 -20.23 -13.33 -4.93
N LEU A 465 -20.59 -12.94 -6.16
CA LEU A 465 -21.46 -11.78 -6.39
C LEU A 465 -22.87 -12.00 -5.81
N CYS A 466 -23.43 -13.18 -5.99
CA CYS A 466 -24.72 -13.53 -5.41
C CYS A 466 -24.67 -13.52 -3.87
N ALA A 467 -23.63 -14.08 -3.26
CA ALA A 467 -23.45 -14.08 -1.81
C ALA A 467 -23.41 -12.65 -1.25
N ILE A 468 -22.55 -11.79 -1.79
CA ILE A 468 -22.44 -10.39 -1.36
C ILE A 468 -23.76 -9.64 -1.54
N ARG A 469 -24.48 -9.88 -2.65
CA ARG A 469 -25.79 -9.27 -2.91
C ARG A 469 -26.85 -9.70 -1.89
N VAL A 470 -26.82 -10.96 -1.46
CA VAL A 470 -27.76 -11.49 -0.47
C VAL A 470 -27.41 -10.99 0.93
N GLU A 471 -26.13 -11.01 1.30
CA GLU A 471 -25.63 -10.51 2.59
C GLU A 471 -25.94 -9.02 2.79
N ASN A 472 -25.86 -8.22 1.71
CA ASN A 472 -26.06 -6.77 1.74
C ASN A 472 -27.40 -6.35 1.12
N ARG A 473 -28.43 -7.21 1.20
CA ARG A 473 -29.71 -7.03 0.49
C ARG A 473 -30.37 -5.67 0.76
N ASP A 474 -30.31 -5.18 1.98
CA ASP A 474 -30.96 -3.92 2.35
C ASP A 474 -30.21 -2.71 1.81
N LEU A 475 -28.87 -2.74 1.81
CA LEU A 475 -28.04 -1.72 1.18
C LEU A 475 -28.29 -1.63 -0.34
N PHE A 476 -28.47 -2.77 -1.01
CA PHE A 476 -28.82 -2.79 -2.43
C PHE A 476 -30.23 -2.24 -2.74
N LYS A 477 -31.18 -2.32 -1.79
CA LYS A 477 -32.52 -1.74 -1.98
C LYS A 477 -32.49 -0.22 -1.83
N ASP A 478 -31.77 0.27 -0.81
CA ASP A 478 -31.66 1.70 -0.51
C ASP A 478 -30.93 2.46 -1.63
N GLY A 479 -29.90 1.85 -2.22
CA GLY A 479 -29.17 2.43 -3.36
C GLY A 479 -30.02 2.59 -4.63
N HIS A 480 -31.07 1.79 -4.81
CA HIS A 480 -32.01 1.94 -5.94
C HIS A 480 -33.10 2.98 -5.70
N GLN A 481 -33.33 3.43 -4.47
CA GLN A 481 -34.31 4.48 -4.15
C GLN A 481 -33.72 5.90 -4.20
N SER A 482 -32.40 6.02 -4.31
CA SER A 482 -31.66 7.28 -4.27
C SER A 482 -31.18 7.77 -5.65
N GLY A 483 -31.65 7.14 -6.74
CA GLY A 483 -31.27 7.43 -8.12
C GLY A 483 -32.37 8.10 -8.92
#